data_AF-A0A0R1YKD1-F1
#
_entry.id   AF-A0A0R1YKD1-F1
#
_cell.length_a   1.000
_cell.length_b   1.000
_cell.length_c   1.000
_cell.angle_alpha   90.00
_cell.angle_beta   90.00
_cell.angle_gamma   90.00
#
_symmetry.space_group_name_H-M   'P 1'
#
loop_
_entity.id
_entity.type
_entity.pdbx_description
1 polymer ?
#
loop_
_entity_poly.entity_id
_entity_poly.type
_entity_poly.pdbx_seq_one_letter_code
_entity_poly.pdbx_strand_id
1 'polypeptide(L)' 'MKYNSIAYDKNGNSTGQKYYTYGSINVDPTPVTINGNQYYKLSGKDQYVRVTNIDGVTRKITHNAYVKVSDVKFITRPLK' A
#
# COMPACT_ATOMS: atom_id res chain seq x y z
N MET A 1 -6.00 -3.23 2.26
CA MET A 1 -4.58 -2.91 1.94
C MET A 1 -4.07 -3.82 0.84
N LYS A 2 -3.17 -3.36 -0.04
CA LYS A 2 -2.58 -4.17 -1.12
C LYS A 2 -1.30 -4.91 -0.73
N TYR A 3 -0.52 -4.36 0.19
CA TYR A 3 0.72 -4.96 0.70
C TYR A 3 0.76 -4.98 2.23
N ASN A 4 1.54 -5.88 2.81
CA ASN A 4 1.87 -5.84 4.24
C ASN A 4 2.56 -4.50 4.53
N SER A 5 2.19 -3.86 5.64
CA SER A 5 2.79 -2.61 6.06
C SER A 5 3.31 -2.68 7.48
N ILE A 6 4.36 -1.92 7.72
CA ILE A 6 4.81 -1.55 9.06
C ILE A 6 4.21 -0.17 9.38
N ALA A 7 3.89 0.08 10.64
CA ALA A 7 3.49 1.40 11.11
C ALA A 7 4.71 2.25 11.44
N TYR A 8 4.58 3.54 11.19
CA TYR A 8 5.60 4.55 11.45
C TYR A 8 5.08 5.59 12.44
N ASP A 9 5.98 6.25 13.16
CA ASP A 9 5.67 7.42 13.97
C ASP A 9 5.65 8.70 13.11
N LYS A 10 5.34 9.84 13.74
CA LYS A 10 5.28 11.16 13.07
C LYS A 10 6.62 11.64 12.50
N ASN A 11 7.74 11.06 12.94
CA ASN A 11 9.09 11.39 12.49
C ASN A 11 9.57 10.41 11.39
N GLY A 12 8.76 9.41 11.06
CA GLY A 12 9.07 8.40 10.05
C GLY A 12 9.87 7.21 10.58
N ASN A 13 10.01 7.05 11.90
CA ASN A 13 10.64 5.88 12.50
C ASN A 13 9.64 4.72 12.57
N SER A 14 10.12 3.49 12.43
CA SER A 14 9.28 2.30 12.57
C SER A 14 8.83 2.11 14.01
N THR A 15 7.55 1.78 14.21
CA THR A 15 7.01 1.39 15.52
C THR A 15 7.10 -0.12 15.78
N GLY A 16 7.55 -0.91 14.78
CA GLY A 16 7.52 -2.38 14.82
C GLY A 16 6.13 -3.02 14.62
N GLN A 17 5.04 -2.24 14.73
CA GLN A 17 3.68 -2.74 14.52
C GLN A 17 3.47 -3.09 13.04
N LYS A 18 2.89 -4.28 12.78
CA LYS A 18 2.57 -4.75 11.42
C LYS A 18 1.07 -4.73 11.17
N TYR A 19 0.71 -4.43 9.92
CA TYR A 19 -0.63 -4.50 9.36
C TYR A 19 -0.57 -5.36 8.10
N TYR A 20 -1.30 -6.48 8.11
CA TYR A 20 -1.21 -7.48 7.05
C TYR A 20 -2.16 -7.20 5.88
N THR A 21 -1.81 -7.72 4.71
CA THR A 21 -2.69 -7.77 3.54
C THR A 21 -4.03 -8.39 3.88
N TYR A 22 -5.09 -7.98 3.18
CA TYR A 22 -6.48 -8.40 3.42
C TYR A 22 -7.08 -7.94 4.76
N GLY A 23 -6.32 -7.25 5.61
CA GLY A 23 -6.85 -6.52 6.77
C GLY A 23 -7.53 -5.21 6.38
N SER A 24 -8.48 -4.79 7.22
CA SER A 24 -9.14 -3.49 7.16
C SER A 24 -8.56 -2.55 8.21
N ILE A 25 -8.18 -1.35 7.79
CA ILE A 25 -7.73 -0.26 8.65
C ILE A 25 -8.46 1.01 8.24
N ASN A 26 -8.79 1.86 9.21
CA ASN A 26 -9.32 3.19 8.93
C ASN A 26 -8.17 4.20 8.94
N VAL A 27 -8.15 5.02 7.90
CA VAL A 27 -7.15 6.06 7.71
C VAL A 27 -7.80 7.38 7.40
N ASP A 28 -7.11 8.46 7.77
CA ASP A 28 -7.49 9.79 7.36
C ASP A 28 -7.25 9.92 5.84
N PRO A 29 -8.20 10.52 5.08
CA PRO A 29 -8.16 10.53 3.62
C PRO A 29 -7.08 11.44 3.04
N THR A 30 -6.55 12.37 3.83
CA THR A 30 -5.52 13.33 3.40
C THR A 30 -4.14 12.81 3.80
N PRO A 31 -3.28 12.42 2.83
CA PRO A 31 -1.95 11.95 3.15
C PRO A 31 -1.03 13.07 3.62
N VAL A 32 -0.06 12.72 4.46
CA VAL A 32 1.00 13.60 4.94
C VAL A 32 2.35 13.16 4.36
N THR A 33 3.27 14.12 4.22
CA THR A 33 4.64 13.83 3.78
C THR A 33 5.56 13.78 4.98
N ILE A 34 6.25 12.64 5.15
CA ILE A 34 7.25 12.43 6.21
C ILE A 34 8.52 11.93 5.52
N ASN A 35 9.64 12.66 5.66
CA ASN A 35 10.93 12.32 5.04
C ASN A 35 10.83 12.01 3.54
N GLY A 36 10.06 12.82 2.80
CA GLY A 36 9.88 12.70 1.34
C GLY A 36 8.96 11.57 0.88
N ASN A 37 8.37 10.80 1.80
CA ASN A 37 7.41 9.74 1.47
C ASN A 37 5.99 10.12 1.94
N GLN A 38 4.97 9.66 1.22
CA GLN A 38 3.57 9.90 1.58
C GLN A 38 3.03 8.79 2.48
N TYR A 39 2.29 9.20 3.51
CA TYR A 39 1.67 8.32 4.50
C TYR A 39 0.23 8.73 4.75
N TYR A 40 -0.62 7.75 5.02
CA TYR A 40 -1.90 7.99 5.67
C TYR A 40 -1.76 7.83 7.18
N LYS A 41 -2.40 8.71 7.95
CA LYS A 41 -2.53 8.56 9.41
C LYS A 41 -3.64 7.55 9.72
N LEU A 42 -3.40 6.65 10.66
CA LEU A 42 -4.44 5.76 11.17
C LEU A 42 -5.39 6.54 12.06
N SER A 43 -6.69 6.49 11.78
CA SER A 43 -7.68 7.26 12.52
C SER A 43 -7.67 6.86 14.01
N GLY A 44 -7.57 7.85 14.89
CA GLY A 44 -7.49 7.66 16.34
C GLY A 44 -6.15 7.12 16.87
N LYS A 45 -5.10 7.06 16.04
CA LYS A 45 -3.76 6.63 16.46
C LYS A 45 -2.68 7.58 15.93
N ASP A 46 -1.61 7.75 16.69
CA ASP A 46 -0.39 8.42 16.19
C ASP A 46 0.53 7.44 15.46
N GLN A 47 -0.05 6.77 14.46
CA GLN A 47 0.62 5.78 13.62
C GLN A 47 0.33 6.06 12.15
N TYR A 48 1.32 5.80 11.30
CA TYR A 48 1.30 6.16 9.90
C TYR A 48 1.64 4.95 9.03
N VAL A 49 0.95 4.81 7.91
CA VAL A 49 1.13 3.72 6.94
C VAL A 49 1.40 4.31 5.57
N ARG A 50 2.41 3.81 4.86
CA ARG A 50 2.75 4.31 3.51
C ARG A 50 1.57 4.17 2.56
N VAL A 51 1.29 5.23 1.81
CA VAL A 51 0.24 5.26 0.77
C VAL A 51 0.42 4.11 -0.22
N THR A 52 1.66 3.84 -0.63
CA THR A 52 2.01 2.76 -1.56
C THR A 52 1.62 1.36 -1.09
N ASN A 53 1.46 1.14 0.23
CA ASN A 53 1.03 -0.15 0.78
C ASN A 53 -0.50 -0.30 0.77
N ILE A 54 -1.23 0.82 0.76
CA ILE A 54 -2.70 0.85 0.67
C ILE A 54 -3.13 0.86 -0.79
N ASP A 55 -2.73 1.88 -1.54
CA ASP A 55 -3.21 2.15 -2.90
C ASP A 55 -2.39 1.41 -3.96
N GLY A 56 -1.21 0.91 -3.60
CA GLY A 56 -0.25 0.34 -4.52
C GLY A 56 0.56 1.41 -5.24
N VAL A 57 1.40 0.99 -6.18
CA VAL A 57 2.19 1.90 -7.01
C VAL A 57 1.81 1.71 -8.46
N THR A 58 1.26 2.75 -9.09
CA THR A 58 1.08 2.78 -10.54
C THR A 58 2.39 3.19 -11.18
N ARG A 59 3.01 2.29 -11.95
CA ARG A 59 4.23 2.59 -12.71
C ARG A 59 3.89 2.76 -14.19
N LYS A 60 4.27 3.90 -14.77
CA LYS A 60 4.27 4.08 -16.23
C LYS A 60 5.54 3.46 -16.78
N ILE A 61 5.40 2.43 -17.60
CA ILE A 61 6.54 1.75 -18.21
C ILE A 61 6.86 2.43 -19.54
N THR A 62 8.09 2.90 -19.72
CA THR A 62 8.54 3.62 -20.93
C THR A 62 9.25 2.72 -21.95
N HIS A 63 9.55 1.46 -21.60
CA HIS A 63 10.19 0.45 -22.47
C HIS A 63 9.63 -0.96 -22.18
N ASN A 64 10.11 -2.00 -22.88
CA ASN A 64 9.67 -3.39 -22.66
C ASN A 64 9.95 -3.82 -21.20
N ALA A 65 8.91 -4.07 -20.41
CA ALA A 65 9.03 -4.59 -19.07
C ALA A 65 8.25 -5.89 -18.91
N TYR A 66 8.83 -6.81 -18.15
CA TYR A 66 8.22 -8.08 -17.84
C TYR A 66 7.56 -8.01 -16.45
N VAL A 67 6.25 -8.22 -16.41
CA VAL A 67 5.48 -8.31 -15.16
C VAL A 67 5.39 -9.78 -14.76
N LYS A 68 5.98 -10.15 -13.62
CA LYS A 68 5.87 -11.50 -13.05
C LYS A 68 4.71 -11.50 -12.04
N VAL A 69 3.65 -12.24 -12.34
CA VAL A 69 2.46 -12.37 -11.49
C VAL A 69 2.38 -13.80 -10.97
N SER A 70 2.41 -13.98 -9.65
CA SER A 70 2.34 -15.30 -9.00
C SER A 70 0.90 -15.77 -8.75
N ASP A 71 -0.07 -14.85 -8.62
CA ASP A 71 -1.43 -15.16 -8.14
C ASP A 71 -2.54 -14.51 -9.00
N VAL A 72 -2.44 -14.60 -10.33
CA VAL A 72 -3.52 -14.17 -11.23
C VAL A 72 -4.33 -15.40 -11.65
N LYS A 73 -5.60 -15.45 -11.25
CA LYS A 73 -6.56 -16.43 -11.76
C LYS A 73 -7.19 -15.87 -13.03
N PHE A 74 -6.79 -16.38 -14.18
CA PHE A 74 -7.45 -16.07 -15.44
C PHE A 74 -8.82 -16.75 -15.48
N ILE A 75 -9.90 -15.95 -15.59
CA ILE A 75 -11.24 -16.46 -15.85
C ILE A 75 -11.45 -16.42 -17.37
N THR A 76 -11.30 -17.56 -18.03
CA THR A 76 -11.58 -17.69 -19.46
C THR A 76 -13.09 -17.74 -19.66
N ARG A 77 -13.66 -16.76 -20.38
CA ARG A 77 -15.06 -16.86 -20.86
C ARG A 77 -15.04 -17.63 -22.18
N PRO A 78 -15.90 -18.65 -22.37
CA PRO A 78 -15.98 -19.35 -23.64
C PRO A 78 -16.44 -18.39 -24.74
N LEU A 79 -15.76 -18.44 -25.88
CA LEU A 79 -16.22 -17.81 -27.11
C LEU A 79 -17.49 -18.55 -27.57
N LYS A 80 -18.52 -17.78 -27.93
CA LYS A 80 -19.78 -18.31 -28.46
C LYS A 80 -19.57 -18.98 -29.81
#